data_AF-A0A524M119-F1
#
_entry.id   AF-A0A524M119-F1
#
_cell.length_a   1.000
_cell.length_b   1.000
_cell.length_c   1.000
_cell.angle_alpha   90.00
_cell.angle_beta   90.00
_cell.angle_gamma   90.00
#
_symmetry.space_group_name_H-M   'P 1'
#
loop_
_entity.id
_entity.type
_entity.pdbx_description
1 polymer ?
#
loop_
_entity_poly.entity_id
_entity_poly.type
_entity_poly.pdbx_seq_one_letter_code
_entity_poly.pdbx_strand_id
1 'polypeptide(L)'
;MTSQTRNSWTPSILCLGTIPDNHRSSGFRIRGVHWDLDDAGEIVAPPGLNLAESGFPWDKPCPWGWREADFYRLDVRKSIRTWPEVRESQNVIDEILVDAKWTDFNFDKSVVSTEISALNTVRVGNYWPIAWGVVDTAENYPKLVQEYRNAGIDKVKAELERQWLAYLATQ
;
A
#
# COMPACT_ATOMS: atom_id res chain seq x y z
N MET A 1 -16.87 -33.09 -5.33
CA MET A 1 -16.14 -32.57 -4.15
C MET A 1 -14.69 -32.43 -4.54
N THR A 2 -14.33 -31.28 -5.10
CA THR A 2 -12.97 -30.97 -5.58
C THR A 2 -12.24 -30.20 -4.49
N SER A 3 -11.19 -30.80 -3.92
CA SER A 3 -10.34 -30.19 -2.91
C SER A 3 -9.54 -29.05 -3.54
N GLN A 4 -9.83 -27.81 -3.16
CA GLN A 4 -8.93 -26.69 -3.39
C GLN A 4 -7.71 -26.85 -2.49
N THR A 5 -6.56 -27.05 -3.11
CA THR A 5 -5.24 -26.90 -2.51
C THR A 5 -5.10 -25.47 -1.99
N ARG A 6 -5.13 -25.29 -0.65
CA ARG A 6 -4.84 -24.00 -0.01
C ARG A 6 -3.38 -23.64 -0.28
N ASN A 7 -3.17 -22.48 -0.89
CA ASN A 7 -1.86 -21.87 -1.06
C ASN A 7 -1.15 -21.74 0.30
N SER A 8 0.05 -22.30 0.39
CA SER A 8 0.91 -22.41 1.58
C SER A 8 1.44 -21.08 2.15
N TRP A 9 1.04 -19.94 1.58
CA TRP A 9 1.49 -18.60 1.98
C TRP A 9 0.54 -17.89 2.96
N THR A 10 -0.66 -18.41 3.14
CA THR A 10 -1.69 -17.82 4.02
C THR A 10 -1.40 -17.88 5.53
N PRO A 11 -0.68 -18.88 6.10
CA PRO A 11 -0.42 -18.89 7.53
C PRO A 11 0.54 -17.78 8.00
N SER A 12 1.50 -17.39 7.16
CA SER A 12 2.61 -16.51 7.56
C SER A 12 2.19 -15.04 7.74
N ILE A 13 1.30 -14.53 6.89
CA ILE A 13 0.75 -13.16 7.03
C ILE A 13 -0.18 -13.06 8.24
N LEU A 14 -0.99 -14.10 8.49
CA LEU A 14 -1.89 -14.14 9.64
C LEU A 14 -1.10 -14.04 10.96
N CYS A 15 0.02 -14.77 11.08
CA CYS A 15 0.88 -14.71 12.26
C CYS A 15 1.56 -13.35 12.50
N LEU A 16 1.85 -12.59 11.44
CA LEU A 16 2.48 -11.27 11.54
C LEU A 16 1.48 -10.17 11.94
N GLY A 17 0.21 -10.31 11.55
CA GLY A 17 -0.83 -9.32 11.84
C GLY A 17 -1.65 -9.56 13.10
N THR A 18 -1.56 -10.75 13.74
CA THR A 18 -2.46 -11.12 14.86
C THR A 18 -1.75 -11.49 16.16
N ILE A 19 -0.45 -11.75 16.13
CA ILE A 19 0.35 -12.10 17.31
C ILE A 19 1.27 -10.92 17.62
N PRO A 20 1.06 -10.19 18.74
CA PRO A 20 1.81 -8.96 19.05
C PRO A 20 3.32 -9.15 19.05
N ASP A 21 3.82 -10.26 19.57
CA ASP A 21 5.27 -10.53 19.64
C ASP A 21 5.87 -10.82 18.25
N ASN A 22 5.15 -11.52 17.37
CA ASN A 22 5.63 -11.78 16.00
C ASN A 22 5.60 -10.52 15.14
N HIS A 23 4.56 -9.69 15.27
CA HIS A 23 4.48 -8.38 14.63
C HIS A 23 5.68 -7.52 15.02
N ARG A 24 5.92 -7.39 16.33
CA ARG A 24 7.01 -6.60 16.89
C ARG A 24 8.37 -7.16 16.50
N SER A 25 8.56 -8.47 16.52
CA SER A 25 9.82 -9.06 16.10
C SER A 25 10.13 -8.88 14.61
N SER A 26 9.12 -8.75 13.76
CA SER A 26 9.33 -8.45 12.34
C SER A 26 9.78 -7.00 12.09
N GLY A 27 9.28 -6.04 12.87
CA GLY A 27 9.61 -4.61 12.74
C GLY A 27 10.82 -4.16 13.58
N PHE A 28 11.02 -4.80 14.73
CA PHE A 28 11.97 -4.38 15.77
C PHE A 28 13.02 -5.44 16.13
N ARG A 29 12.94 -6.66 15.57
CA ARG A 29 13.82 -7.81 15.83
C ARG A 29 13.67 -8.42 17.24
N ILE A 30 14.78 -8.69 17.90
CA ILE A 30 14.83 -9.52 19.11
C ILE A 30 14.61 -8.64 20.33
N ARG A 31 13.58 -8.94 21.13
CA ARG A 31 13.31 -8.26 22.40
C ARG A 31 14.49 -8.44 23.37
N GLY A 32 14.79 -7.43 24.17
CA GLY A 32 15.93 -7.38 25.09
C GLY A 32 17.27 -7.10 24.42
N VAL A 33 17.37 -7.25 23.09
CA VAL A 33 18.58 -6.93 22.31
C VAL A 33 18.40 -5.66 21.49
N HIS A 34 17.26 -5.52 20.80
CA HIS A 34 17.00 -4.43 19.86
C HIS A 34 15.84 -3.53 20.31
N TRP A 35 14.99 -4.02 21.21
CA TRP A 35 13.86 -3.29 21.76
C TRP A 35 13.43 -3.90 23.10
N ASP A 36 12.83 -3.11 23.98
CA ASP A 36 12.06 -3.59 25.14
C ASP A 36 10.82 -2.72 25.34
N LEU A 37 10.04 -2.99 26.39
CA LEU A 37 8.90 -2.18 26.80
C LEU A 37 9.21 -1.39 28.06
N ASP A 38 8.77 -0.14 28.09
CA ASP A 38 8.71 0.64 29.33
C ASP A 38 7.47 0.26 30.18
N ASP A 39 7.34 0.89 31.35
CA ASP A 39 6.21 0.67 32.27
C ASP A 39 4.84 1.05 31.65
N ALA A 40 4.83 1.87 30.59
CA ALA A 40 3.63 2.23 29.83
C ALA A 40 3.33 1.23 28.69
N GLY A 41 4.21 0.25 28.45
CA GLY A 41 4.08 -0.73 27.38
C GLY A 41 4.49 -0.21 26.01
N GLU A 42 5.24 0.89 25.95
CA GLU A 42 5.76 1.49 24.71
C GLU A 42 7.16 0.96 24.38
N ILE A 43 7.49 0.93 23.10
CA ILE A 43 8.77 0.37 22.63
C ILE A 43 9.92 1.34 22.91
N VAL A 44 10.91 0.87 23.66
CA VAL A 44 12.13 1.60 24.03
C VAL A 44 13.39 0.85 23.63
N ALA A 45 14.49 1.59 23.46
CA ALA A 45 15.80 1.01 23.20
C ALA A 45 16.40 0.50 24.51
N PRO A 46 16.94 -0.73 24.58
CA PRO A 46 17.66 -1.21 25.75
C PRO A 46 18.82 -0.28 26.12
N PRO A 47 19.17 -0.16 27.41
CA PRO A 47 20.27 0.69 27.86
C PRO A 47 21.59 0.39 27.13
N GLY A 48 22.26 1.43 26.63
CA GLY A 48 23.54 1.29 25.90
C GLY A 48 23.41 0.98 24.41
N LEU A 49 22.20 0.77 23.88
CA LEU A 49 21.98 0.59 22.44
C LEU A 49 21.86 1.93 21.72
N ASN A 50 22.81 2.23 20.83
CA ASN A 50 22.64 3.29 19.84
C ASN A 50 21.93 2.72 18.59
N LEU A 51 20.64 3.02 18.43
CA LEU A 51 19.84 2.53 17.30
C LEU A 51 20.39 2.95 15.93
N ALA A 52 21.02 4.14 15.83
CA ALA A 52 21.57 4.64 14.57
C ALA A 52 22.81 3.85 14.12
N GLU A 53 23.57 3.31 15.06
CA GLU A 53 24.81 2.57 14.83
C GLU A 53 24.62 1.05 14.86
N SER A 54 23.47 0.58 15.35
CA SER A 54 23.14 -0.85 15.49
C SER A 54 23.04 -1.64 14.17
N GLY A 55 23.07 -0.96 13.01
CA GLY A 55 22.76 -1.55 11.70
C GLY A 55 21.27 -1.86 11.48
N PHE A 56 20.47 -1.83 12.54
CA PHE A 56 19.05 -2.17 12.58
C PHE A 56 18.19 -1.09 13.26
N PRO A 57 18.14 0.13 12.70
CA PRO A 57 17.20 1.12 13.19
C PRO A 57 15.77 0.62 12.97
N TRP A 58 14.92 0.91 13.96
CA TRP A 58 13.49 0.60 13.91
C TRP A 58 12.85 1.19 12.64
N ASP A 59 11.86 0.49 12.10
CA ASP A 59 11.12 0.88 10.89
C ASP A 59 11.93 0.91 9.58
N LYS A 60 13.25 0.66 9.61
CA LYS A 60 14.06 0.46 8.39
C LYS A 60 13.51 -0.59 7.42
N PRO A 61 12.92 -1.72 7.85
CA PRO A 61 12.33 -2.67 6.89
C PRO A 61 11.04 -2.15 6.24
N CYS A 62 10.55 -0.95 6.58
CA CYS A 62 9.34 -0.33 6.06
C CYS A 62 8.16 -1.33 6.06
N PRO A 63 7.68 -1.73 7.24
CA PRO A 63 6.72 -2.83 7.39
C PRO A 63 5.30 -2.45 6.96
N TRP A 64 5.12 -1.41 6.13
CA TRP A 64 3.80 -0.92 5.71
C TRP A 64 2.90 -2.02 5.15
N GLY A 65 3.46 -3.02 4.47
CA GLY A 65 2.72 -4.12 3.86
C GLY A 65 2.31 -5.25 4.82
N TRP A 66 2.77 -5.24 6.07
CA TRP A 66 2.43 -6.25 7.08
C TRP A 66 2.28 -5.69 8.50
N ARG A 67 2.29 -4.36 8.66
CA ARG A 67 2.06 -3.70 9.94
C ARG A 67 0.58 -3.59 10.23
N GLU A 68 0.18 -4.06 11.40
CA GLU A 68 -1.07 -3.68 12.04
C GLU A 68 -0.90 -2.40 12.88
N ALA A 69 -1.82 -1.44 12.75
CA ALA A 69 -1.74 -0.13 13.40
C ALA A 69 -1.89 -0.23 14.93
N ASP A 70 -2.55 -1.28 15.43
CA ASP A 70 -2.71 -1.55 16.87
C ASP A 70 -1.46 -2.11 17.55
N PHE A 71 -0.57 -2.73 16.78
CA PHE A 71 0.67 -3.32 17.27
C PHE A 71 1.89 -2.47 16.93
N TYR A 72 1.73 -1.47 16.06
CA TYR A 72 2.77 -0.54 15.67
C TYR A 72 2.97 0.58 16.70
N ARG A 73 3.75 0.26 17.74
CA ARG A 73 4.07 1.15 18.87
C ARG A 73 5.47 1.72 18.71
N LEU A 74 5.58 2.87 18.08
CA LEU A 74 6.81 3.65 18.09
C LEU A 74 6.68 4.80 19.09
N ASP A 75 7.81 5.21 19.66
CA ASP A 75 8.02 6.39 20.51
C ASP A 75 7.09 7.57 20.16
N VAL A 76 6.78 8.40 21.16
CA VAL A 76 5.98 9.63 21.09
C VAL A 76 6.34 10.55 19.94
N ARG A 77 7.49 10.41 19.27
CA ARG A 77 7.91 11.19 18.09
C ARG A 77 7.70 10.50 16.74
N LYS A 78 7.24 9.24 16.71
CA LYS A 78 7.13 8.41 15.50
C LYS A 78 5.81 7.63 15.36
N SER A 79 4.98 7.56 16.39
CA SER A 79 3.60 7.04 16.27
C SER A 79 2.59 8.19 16.18
N ILE A 80 1.73 8.14 15.17
CA ILE A 80 0.65 9.14 15.00
C ILE A 80 -0.33 9.15 16.19
N ARG A 81 -0.43 8.03 16.91
CA ARG A 81 -1.34 7.86 18.04
C ARG A 81 -0.81 8.48 19.33
N THR A 82 0.48 8.72 19.43
CA THR A 82 1.13 9.20 20.67
C THR A 82 1.30 10.72 20.72
N TRP A 83 1.06 11.42 19.61
CA TRP A 83 0.99 12.89 19.56
C TRP A 83 -0.45 13.33 19.86
N PRO A 84 -0.72 14.05 20.96
CA PRO A 84 -2.07 14.50 21.29
C PRO A 84 -2.75 15.27 20.14
N GLU A 85 -2.00 16.11 19.43
CA GLU A 85 -2.47 16.95 18.32
C GLU A 85 -2.86 16.13 17.09
N VAL A 86 -2.15 15.04 16.83
CA VAL A 86 -2.47 14.18 15.68
C VAL A 86 -3.58 13.20 16.03
N ARG A 87 -3.74 12.82 17.29
CA ARG A 87 -4.90 12.06 17.77
C ARG A 87 -6.21 12.83 17.58
N GLU A 88 -6.22 14.12 17.92
CA GLU A 88 -7.38 14.99 17.67
C GLU A 88 -7.66 15.12 16.17
N SER A 89 -6.62 15.32 15.37
CA SER A 89 -6.74 15.37 13.91
C SER A 89 -7.27 14.06 13.31
N GLN A 90 -6.86 12.91 13.84
CA GLN A 90 -7.34 11.59 13.39
C GLN A 90 -8.84 11.41 13.69
N ASN A 91 -9.29 11.80 14.89
CA ASN A 91 -10.72 11.74 15.23
C ASN A 91 -11.56 12.59 14.26
N VAL A 92 -11.09 13.80 13.95
CA VAL A 92 -11.76 14.67 12.96
C VAL A 92 -11.79 14.03 11.57
N ILE A 93 -10.67 13.42 11.14
CA ILE A 93 -10.56 12.72 9.86
C ILE A 93 -11.53 11.54 9.81
N ASP A 94 -11.60 10.72 10.87
CA ASP A 94 -12.47 9.55 10.96
C ASP A 94 -13.96 9.94 10.95
N GLU A 95 -14.32 11.09 11.54
CA GLU A 95 -15.68 11.61 11.51
C GLU A 95 -16.13 12.11 10.13
N ILE A 96 -15.21 12.61 9.31
CA ILE A 96 -15.52 13.17 7.98
C ILE A 96 -15.22 12.20 6.82
N LEU A 97 -14.55 11.08 7.10
CA LEU A 97 -14.16 10.13 6.06
C LEU A 97 -15.40 9.49 5.47
N VAL A 98 -15.56 9.62 4.15
CA VAL A 98 -16.60 8.92 3.40
C VAL A 98 -15.90 8.00 2.43
N ASP A 99 -16.25 6.72 2.49
CA ASP A 99 -15.74 5.75 1.53
C ASP A 99 -16.12 6.18 0.12
N ALA A 100 -15.11 6.23 -0.74
CA ALA A 100 -15.35 6.54 -2.13
C ALA A 100 -16.18 5.41 -2.77
N LYS A 101 -17.12 5.77 -3.65
CA LYS A 101 -17.98 4.77 -4.32
C LYS A 101 -17.19 3.71 -5.08
N TRP A 102 -15.95 3.99 -5.47
CA TRP A 102 -15.09 3.07 -6.21
C TRP A 102 -14.21 2.18 -5.32
N THR A 103 -14.26 2.29 -3.99
CA THR A 103 -13.37 1.52 -3.09
C THR A 103 -13.49 0.00 -3.31
N ASP A 104 -14.71 -0.50 -3.53
CA ASP A 104 -14.95 -1.94 -3.74
C ASP A 104 -15.12 -2.33 -5.23
N PHE A 105 -14.98 -1.37 -6.15
CA PHE A 105 -15.08 -1.66 -7.57
C PHE A 105 -13.80 -2.33 -8.08
N ASN A 106 -13.95 -3.52 -8.66
CA ASN A 106 -12.87 -4.26 -9.30
C ASN A 106 -13.14 -4.45 -10.79
N PHE A 107 -12.28 -3.88 -11.63
CA PHE A 107 -12.38 -3.97 -13.08
C PHE A 107 -11.95 -5.35 -13.59
N ASP A 108 -12.89 -6.10 -14.20
CA ASP A 108 -12.59 -7.34 -14.90
C ASP A 108 -11.97 -7.04 -16.27
N LYS A 109 -10.68 -7.37 -16.39
CA LYS A 109 -9.87 -7.14 -17.60
C LYS A 109 -9.98 -8.27 -18.61
N SER A 110 -10.69 -9.36 -18.32
CA SER A 110 -10.72 -10.57 -19.15
C SER A 110 -11.14 -10.30 -20.60
N VAL A 111 -12.12 -9.42 -20.80
CA VAL A 111 -12.67 -9.05 -22.12
C VAL A 111 -11.72 -8.17 -22.95
N VAL A 112 -10.80 -7.46 -22.29
CA VAL A 112 -9.87 -6.49 -22.91
C VAL A 112 -8.41 -6.80 -22.60
N SER A 113 -8.08 -8.07 -22.31
CA SER A 113 -6.74 -8.47 -21.86
C SER A 113 -5.64 -8.18 -22.89
N THR A 114 -5.99 -8.28 -24.18
CA THR A 114 -5.10 -7.98 -25.31
C THR A 114 -4.76 -6.50 -25.34
N GLU A 115 -5.77 -5.63 -25.24
CA GLU A 115 -5.59 -4.18 -25.21
C GLU A 115 -4.81 -3.77 -23.97
N ILE A 116 -5.12 -4.32 -22.79
CA ILE A 116 -4.35 -4.07 -21.55
C ILE A 116 -2.86 -4.40 -21.74
N SER A 117 -2.54 -5.50 -22.42
CA SER A 117 -1.16 -5.87 -22.71
C SER A 117 -0.49 -4.88 -23.65
N ALA A 118 -1.17 -4.45 -24.72
CA ALA A 118 -0.66 -3.44 -25.65
C ALA A 118 -0.43 -2.07 -24.97
N LEU A 119 -1.37 -1.64 -24.12
CA LEU A 119 -1.26 -0.41 -23.33
C LEU A 119 -0.07 -0.46 -22.37
N ASN A 120 0.20 -1.61 -21.75
CA ASN A 120 1.37 -1.77 -20.87
C ASN A 120 2.69 -1.62 -21.63
N THR A 121 2.78 -2.09 -22.87
CA THR A 121 3.96 -1.89 -23.72
C THR A 121 4.21 -0.41 -24.00
N VAL A 122 3.15 0.35 -24.36
CA VAL A 122 3.23 1.81 -24.57
C VAL A 122 3.66 2.51 -23.28
N ARG A 123 3.10 2.11 -22.12
CA ARG A 123 3.44 2.68 -20.80
C ARG A 123 4.92 2.50 -20.44
N VAL A 124 5.47 1.30 -20.65
CA VAL A 124 6.88 1.02 -20.29
C VAL A 124 7.85 1.82 -21.17
N GLY A 125 7.54 1.99 -22.46
CA GLY A 125 8.42 2.69 -23.40
C GLY A 125 8.37 4.23 -23.29
N ASN A 126 7.16 4.81 -23.29
CA ASN A 126 6.99 6.22 -23.66
C ASN A 126 6.33 7.08 -22.57
N TYR A 127 5.64 6.48 -21.59
CA TYR A 127 4.96 7.23 -20.54
C TYR A 127 5.92 7.80 -19.48
N TRP A 128 6.89 7.00 -19.01
CA TRP A 128 7.74 7.39 -17.88
C TRP A 128 8.60 8.65 -18.12
N PRO A 129 9.24 8.83 -19.30
CA PRO A 129 9.98 10.06 -19.57
C PRO A 129 9.10 11.32 -19.50
N ILE A 130 7.85 11.23 -19.94
CA ILE A 130 6.87 12.33 -19.85
C ILE A 130 6.44 12.53 -18.39
N ALA A 131 6.09 11.46 -17.68
CA ALA A 131 5.63 11.51 -16.29
C ALA A 131 6.69 12.08 -15.32
N TRP A 132 7.97 11.83 -15.59
CA TRP A 132 9.08 12.37 -14.81
C TRP A 132 9.57 13.74 -15.28
N GLY A 133 9.00 14.30 -16.37
CA GLY A 133 9.41 15.60 -16.91
C GLY A 133 10.81 15.60 -17.53
N VAL A 134 11.28 14.45 -18.00
CA VAL A 134 12.60 14.28 -18.63
C VAL A 134 12.59 14.72 -20.10
N VAL A 135 11.40 14.82 -20.70
CA VAL A 135 11.19 15.29 -22.09
C VAL A 135 10.14 16.40 -22.11
N ASP A 136 10.09 17.16 -23.22
CA ASP A 136 9.05 18.17 -23.40
C ASP A 136 7.66 17.52 -23.52
N THR A 137 6.82 17.75 -22.52
CA THR A 137 5.44 17.26 -22.47
C THR A 137 4.59 17.79 -23.63
N ALA A 138 4.77 19.05 -24.05
CA ALA A 138 3.96 19.65 -25.10
C ALA A 138 4.18 18.95 -26.45
N GLU A 139 5.41 18.51 -26.71
CA GLU A 139 5.76 17.78 -27.93
C GLU A 139 5.38 16.29 -27.86
N ASN A 140 5.60 15.65 -26.72
CA ASN A 140 5.56 14.18 -26.61
C ASN A 140 4.22 13.64 -26.12
N TYR A 141 3.44 14.41 -25.35
CA TYR A 141 2.13 13.97 -24.87
C TYR A 141 1.13 13.65 -25.99
N PRO A 142 0.98 14.47 -27.06
CA PRO A 142 0.08 14.13 -28.17
C PRO A 142 0.45 12.82 -28.87
N LYS A 143 1.75 12.55 -29.03
CA LYS A 143 2.26 11.29 -29.62
C LYS A 143 1.89 10.09 -28.74
N LEU A 144 2.13 10.21 -27.43
CA LEU A 144 1.77 9.18 -26.44
C LEU A 144 0.26 8.90 -26.45
N VAL A 145 -0.59 9.94 -26.52
CA VAL A 145 -2.04 9.78 -26.61
C VAL A 145 -2.43 8.98 -27.85
N GLN A 146 -1.83 9.27 -29.00
CA GLN A 146 -2.10 8.54 -30.24
C GLN A 146 -1.67 7.07 -30.14
N GLU A 147 -0.52 6.78 -29.53
CA GLU A 147 -0.08 5.41 -29.30
C GLU A 147 -1.03 4.64 -28.37
N TYR A 148 -1.51 5.26 -27.30
CA TYR A 148 -2.53 4.67 -26.43
C TYR A 148 -3.85 4.42 -27.17
N ARG A 149 -4.27 5.33 -28.07
CA ARG A 149 -5.44 5.12 -28.94
C ARG A 149 -5.24 3.93 -29.87
N ASN A 150 -4.09 3.85 -30.53
CA ASN A 150 -3.74 2.73 -31.41
C ASN A 150 -3.67 1.39 -30.65
N ALA A 151 -3.25 1.41 -29.39
CA ALA A 151 -3.22 0.26 -28.50
C ALA A 151 -4.60 -0.14 -27.93
N GLY A 152 -5.67 0.59 -28.27
CA GLY A 152 -7.04 0.22 -27.92
C GLY A 152 -7.54 0.78 -26.60
N ILE A 153 -6.99 1.91 -26.11
CA ILE A 153 -7.44 2.52 -24.84
C ILE A 153 -8.94 2.85 -24.83
N ASP A 154 -9.53 3.13 -25.98
CA ASP A 154 -10.95 3.49 -26.08
C ASP A 154 -11.86 2.29 -25.82
N LYS A 155 -11.47 1.11 -26.28
CA LYS A 155 -12.19 -0.13 -25.99
C LYS A 155 -12.11 -0.45 -24.50
N VAL A 156 -10.95 -0.26 -23.88
CA VAL A 156 -10.77 -0.43 -22.43
C VAL A 156 -11.61 0.55 -21.64
N LYS A 157 -11.67 1.82 -22.06
CA LYS A 157 -12.52 2.85 -21.43
C LYS A 157 -14.00 2.51 -21.52
N ALA A 158 -14.48 2.09 -22.70
CA ALA A 158 -15.87 1.71 -22.89
C ALA A 158 -16.26 0.51 -22.01
N GLU A 159 -15.39 -0.49 -21.90
CA GLU A 159 -15.65 -1.65 -21.04
C GLU A 159 -15.59 -1.29 -19.54
N LEU A 160 -14.64 -0.44 -19.13
CA LEU A 160 -14.57 0.10 -17.77
C LEU A 160 -15.85 0.87 -17.41
N GLU A 161 -16.31 1.74 -18.30
CA GLU A 161 -17.55 2.50 -18.12
C GLU A 161 -18.77 1.59 -18.00
N ARG A 162 -18.87 0.57 -18.86
CA ARG A 162 -19.94 -0.44 -18.79
C ARG A 162 -19.96 -1.17 -17.44
N GLN A 163 -18.81 -1.64 -16.96
CA GLN A 163 -18.70 -2.33 -15.67
C GLN A 163 -18.95 -1.40 -14.49
N TRP A 164 -18.48 -0.15 -14.56
CA TRP A 164 -18.69 0.86 -13.55
C TRP A 164 -20.17 1.21 -13.40
N LEU A 165 -20.88 1.44 -14.50
CA LEU A 165 -22.32 1.70 -14.48
C LEU A 165 -23.11 0.51 -13.94
N ALA A 166 -22.72 -0.71 -14.30
CA ALA A 166 -23.33 -1.92 -13.75
C ALA A 166 -23.11 -2.04 -12.24
N TYR A 167 -21.91 -1.73 -11.75
CA TYR A 167 -21.58 -1.71 -10.32
C TYR A 167 -22.38 -0.64 -9.57
N LEU A 168 -22.46 0.59 -10.10
CA LEU A 168 -23.23 1.67 -9.48
C LEU A 168 -24.73 1.36 -9.37
N ALA A 169 -25.28 0.52 -10.27
CA ALA A 169 -26.67 0.08 -10.17
C ALA A 169 -26.91 -0.97 -9.07
N THR A 170 -25.84 -1.51 -8.46
CA THR A 170 -25.91 -2.47 -7.35
C THR A 170 -25.61 -1.88 -5.97
N GLN A 171 -25.25 -0.59 -5.93
CA GLN A 171 -24.99 0.19 -4.71
C GLN A 171 -26.25 0.91 -4.25
#